data_AF-L8H7W1-F1
#
_entry.id   AF-L8H7W1-F1
#
_cell.length_a   1.000
_cell.length_b   1.000
_cell.length_c   1.000
_cell.angle_alpha   90.00
_cell.angle_beta   90.00
_cell.angle_gamma   90.00
#
_symmetry.space_group_name_H-M   'P 1'
#
loop_
_entity.id
_entity.type
_entity.pdbx_description
1 polymer ?
#
loop_
_entity_poly.entity_id
_entity_poly.type
_entity_poly.pdbx_seq_one_letter_code
_entity_poly.pdbx_strand_id
1 'polypeptide(L)'
;MRTFHYTLGLGLALALLLVAALTVQAQSGVPGTVLLDDYPGATDDDKLTAALADVKTKTYIPAILLSGRTYTFTKTQTRVNLNVGTGVNSWFVGTATTYDVYIARIGFASSNGNSQFWHHPLSAGTIYASTFETLGFFGFKYVFGNPTEKCAITQVNFVGQWTAVPSLDTAFTLGGSDNELWTSGYLNIGGGSRTNGRYLLRFESLSKTNVGPIYVTAHNGWSGLLVTGSDSNGPGLVINGARFEGMNANDPSSGAVVVQKGGKTIYRDVWIAYGMTNPTANGHTPVDQGMIMHTGGEALWDGINYDRATGVSQAVPLIYASGGKVRVRNTFTAAKGGVWTALPIVKRAGSAVYNLDDTVTETI
;
A
#
# COMPACT_ATOMS: atom_id res chain seq x y z
N MET A 1 -77.57 -6.03 -55.98
CA MET A 1 -78.94 -6.26 -55.45
C MET A 1 -78.84 -6.95 -54.09
N ARG A 2 -79.83 -6.71 -53.22
CA ARG A 2 -80.12 -7.45 -51.96
C ARG A 2 -79.14 -7.30 -50.79
N THR A 3 -79.46 -6.27 -50.01
CA THR A 3 -79.43 -6.25 -48.53
C THR A 3 -79.80 -7.58 -47.87
N PHE A 4 -79.16 -7.93 -46.75
CA PHE A 4 -79.85 -8.39 -45.53
C PHE A 4 -79.02 -8.02 -44.28
N HIS A 5 -79.34 -8.56 -43.10
CA HIS A 5 -79.41 -7.73 -41.89
C HIS A 5 -79.21 -8.45 -40.53
N TYR A 6 -78.81 -7.68 -39.49
CA TYR A 6 -78.67 -8.04 -38.05
C TYR A 6 -77.45 -8.93 -37.68
N THR A 7 -76.87 -8.91 -36.46
CA THR A 7 -77.41 -8.51 -35.13
C THR A 7 -76.33 -7.92 -34.18
N LEU A 8 -76.77 -7.19 -33.14
CA LEU A 8 -75.95 -6.69 -32.02
C LEU A 8 -75.23 -7.80 -31.22
N GLY A 9 -74.10 -7.44 -30.60
CA GLY A 9 -73.33 -8.32 -29.70
C GLY A 9 -72.38 -7.53 -28.79
N LEU A 10 -72.98 -6.83 -27.84
CA LEU A 10 -72.38 -6.16 -26.68
C LEU A 10 -71.27 -7.01 -26.01
N GLY A 11 -70.07 -6.46 -25.85
CA GLY A 11 -68.91 -7.16 -25.27
C GLY A 11 -67.97 -6.20 -24.52
N LEU A 12 -68.37 -5.82 -23.31
CA LEU A 12 -67.68 -4.82 -22.49
C LEU A 12 -66.35 -5.37 -21.93
N ALA A 13 -65.22 -5.07 -22.59
CA ALA A 13 -63.89 -5.34 -22.07
C ALA A 13 -63.30 -4.06 -21.45
N LEU A 14 -63.46 -3.93 -20.13
CA LEU A 14 -62.90 -2.84 -19.33
C LEU A 14 -61.36 -2.95 -19.33
N ALA A 15 -60.70 -2.23 -20.25
CA ALA A 15 -59.25 -2.11 -20.26
C ALA A 15 -58.79 -1.30 -19.05
N LEU A 16 -58.52 -2.01 -17.94
CA LEU A 16 -57.98 -1.44 -16.71
C LEU A 16 -56.58 -0.90 -16.99
N LEU A 17 -56.50 0.40 -17.31
CA LEU A 17 -55.24 1.10 -17.55
C LEU A 17 -54.52 1.27 -16.20
N LEU A 18 -53.90 0.18 -15.72
CA LEU A 18 -53.11 0.17 -14.51
C LEU A 18 -51.79 0.90 -14.79
N VAL A 19 -51.87 2.23 -14.85
CA VAL A 19 -50.70 3.10 -14.75
C VAL A 19 -50.14 2.86 -13.36
N ALA A 20 -49.18 1.94 -13.29
CA ALA A 20 -48.32 1.78 -12.13
C ALA A 20 -47.50 3.06 -12.01
N ALA A 21 -48.09 4.06 -11.34
CA ALA A 21 -47.35 5.15 -10.75
C ALA A 21 -46.43 4.54 -9.69
N LEU A 22 -45.27 4.06 -10.15
CA LEU A 22 -44.08 4.00 -9.34
C LEU A 22 -43.77 5.42 -8.91
N THR A 23 -44.44 5.85 -7.84
CA THR A 23 -43.95 6.92 -6.99
C THR A 23 -42.59 6.44 -6.50
N VAL A 24 -41.55 6.81 -7.24
CA VAL A 24 -40.20 6.87 -6.71
C VAL A 24 -40.33 7.71 -5.45
N GLN A 25 -40.33 7.06 -4.29
CA GLN A 25 -40.28 7.80 -3.03
C GLN A 25 -39.00 8.60 -3.11
N ALA A 26 -39.12 9.92 -3.23
CA ALA A 26 -38.00 10.82 -3.11
C ALA A 26 -37.33 10.48 -1.79
N GLN A 27 -36.14 9.89 -1.87
CA GLN A 27 -35.47 9.28 -0.74
C GLN A 27 -35.16 10.42 0.23
N SER A 28 -35.98 10.56 1.28
CA SER A 28 -35.93 11.72 2.16
C SER A 28 -34.52 11.84 2.73
N GLY A 29 -33.81 12.90 2.34
CA GLY A 29 -32.36 12.98 2.50
C GLY A 29 -31.94 12.64 3.92
N VAL A 30 -31.02 11.67 4.05
CA VAL A 30 -30.41 11.37 5.36
C VAL A 30 -29.75 12.66 5.86
N PRO A 31 -30.04 13.13 7.08
CA PRO A 31 -29.46 14.38 7.57
C PRO A 31 -27.93 14.40 7.45
N GLY A 32 -27.38 15.47 6.89
CA GLY A 32 -25.96 15.57 6.58
C GLY A 32 -25.52 14.86 5.29
N THR A 33 -26.44 14.54 4.38
CA THR A 33 -26.12 13.97 3.05
C THR A 33 -26.68 14.82 1.89
N VAL A 34 -26.08 14.64 0.71
CA VAL A 34 -26.56 15.16 -0.59
C VAL A 34 -26.55 14.01 -1.59
N LEU A 35 -27.57 13.85 -2.42
CA LEU A 35 -27.61 12.75 -3.39
C LEU A 35 -26.73 13.09 -4.60
N LEU A 36 -25.86 12.17 -5.02
CA LEU A 36 -25.01 12.39 -6.21
C LEU A 36 -25.86 12.66 -7.46
N ASP A 37 -27.03 12.04 -7.56
CA ASP A 37 -27.89 12.17 -8.72
C ASP A 37 -28.59 13.52 -8.89
N ASP A 38 -28.67 14.33 -7.82
CA ASP A 38 -29.22 15.68 -7.82
C ASP A 38 -28.27 16.71 -8.46
N TYR A 39 -26.99 16.37 -8.60
CA TYR A 39 -25.99 17.26 -9.20
C TYR A 39 -26.03 17.23 -10.73
N PRO A 40 -25.79 18.38 -11.40
CA PRO A 40 -25.81 18.47 -12.85
C PRO A 40 -24.60 17.74 -13.46
N GLY A 41 -24.85 16.99 -14.54
CA GLY A 41 -23.82 16.27 -15.28
C GLY A 41 -24.43 15.26 -16.26
N ALA A 42 -23.81 15.11 -17.43
CA ALA A 42 -24.22 14.10 -18.42
C ALA A 42 -23.67 12.70 -18.07
N THR A 43 -22.54 12.66 -17.36
CA THR A 43 -21.90 11.44 -16.86
C THR A 43 -21.80 11.45 -15.34
N ASP A 44 -21.58 10.28 -14.73
CA ASP A 44 -21.40 10.16 -13.28
C ASP A 44 -20.15 10.89 -12.80
N ASP A 45 -19.10 10.95 -13.62
CA ASP A 45 -17.92 11.78 -13.36
C ASP A 45 -18.25 13.27 -13.30
N ASP A 46 -19.11 13.77 -14.19
CA ASP A 46 -19.49 15.18 -14.22
C ASP A 46 -20.35 15.53 -12.99
N LYS A 47 -21.31 14.66 -12.64
CA LYS A 47 -22.10 14.78 -11.41
C LYS A 47 -21.20 14.79 -10.18
N LEU A 48 -20.20 13.90 -10.13
CA LEU A 48 -19.28 13.80 -8.99
C LEU A 48 -18.36 15.02 -8.90
N THR A 49 -17.88 15.53 -10.03
CA THR A 49 -17.14 16.80 -10.07
C THR A 49 -18.00 17.98 -9.59
N ALA A 50 -19.27 18.07 -10.01
CA ALA A 50 -20.19 19.10 -9.54
C ALA A 50 -20.51 18.97 -8.04
N ALA A 51 -20.75 17.75 -7.56
CA ALA A 51 -20.97 17.45 -6.15
C ALA A 51 -19.75 17.83 -5.29
N LEU A 52 -18.54 17.42 -5.69
CA LEU A 52 -17.28 17.75 -5.01
C LEU A 52 -17.01 19.27 -4.99
N ALA A 53 -17.39 19.98 -6.05
CA ALA A 53 -17.28 21.44 -6.09
C ALA A 53 -18.25 22.11 -5.10
N ASP A 54 -19.51 21.67 -5.04
CA ASP A 54 -20.51 22.22 -4.12
C ASP A 54 -20.22 21.91 -2.65
N VAL A 55 -19.92 20.64 -2.29
CA VAL A 55 -19.65 20.27 -0.88
C VAL A 55 -18.44 20.98 -0.32
N LYS A 56 -17.45 21.34 -1.16
CA LYS A 56 -16.28 22.15 -0.79
C LYS A 56 -16.64 23.58 -0.37
N THR A 57 -17.80 24.10 -0.77
CA THR A 57 -18.29 25.43 -0.37
C THR A 57 -19.05 25.44 0.96
N LYS A 58 -19.44 24.27 1.49
CA LYS A 58 -20.27 24.17 2.70
C LYS A 58 -19.43 24.27 3.97
N THR A 59 -19.94 24.98 4.97
CA THR A 59 -19.35 25.02 6.34
C THR A 59 -19.39 23.67 7.02
N TYR A 60 -20.47 22.91 6.82
CA TYR A 60 -20.60 21.51 7.23
C TYR A 60 -20.59 20.66 5.97
N ILE A 61 -19.54 19.87 5.78
CA ILE A 61 -19.35 19.05 4.56
C ILE A 61 -20.31 17.85 4.64
N PRO A 62 -21.35 17.77 3.78
CA PRO A 62 -22.24 16.62 3.77
C PRO A 62 -21.57 15.42 3.08
N ALA A 63 -22.01 14.21 3.41
CA ALA A 63 -21.63 13.03 2.65
C ALA A 63 -22.38 13.00 1.30
N ILE A 64 -21.67 12.71 0.21
CA ILE A 64 -22.28 12.47 -1.09
C ILE A 64 -22.83 11.04 -1.10
N LEU A 65 -24.15 10.90 -1.13
CA LEU A 65 -24.86 9.62 -1.13
C LEU A 65 -25.05 9.12 -2.57
N LEU A 66 -24.61 7.88 -2.80
CA LEU A 66 -24.91 7.14 -4.04
C LEU A 66 -26.31 6.52 -3.94
N SER A 67 -27.13 6.72 -4.97
CA SER A 67 -28.43 6.05 -5.10
C SER A 67 -28.25 4.56 -5.44
N GLY A 68 -29.32 3.77 -5.37
CA GLY A 68 -29.29 2.31 -5.57
C GLY A 68 -29.03 1.80 -6.99
N ARG A 69 -28.24 2.52 -7.81
CA ARG A 69 -27.91 2.17 -9.20
C ARG A 69 -26.41 1.90 -9.39
N THR A 70 -26.07 1.31 -10.53
CA THR A 70 -24.68 1.25 -11.00
C THR A 70 -24.19 2.63 -11.38
N TYR A 71 -22.96 2.96 -10.98
CA TYR A 71 -22.24 4.17 -11.38
C TYR A 71 -21.03 3.81 -12.24
N THR A 72 -20.70 4.65 -13.22
CA THR A 72 -19.52 4.52 -14.08
C THR A 72 -18.63 5.75 -13.95
N PHE A 73 -17.68 5.70 -13.02
CA PHE A 73 -16.63 6.71 -12.88
C PHE A 73 -15.42 6.31 -13.73
N THR A 74 -15.05 7.18 -14.67
CA THR A 74 -13.91 7.00 -15.58
C THR A 74 -12.76 7.97 -15.28
N LYS A 75 -12.99 9.02 -14.48
CA LYS A 75 -11.99 10.01 -14.10
C LYS A 75 -11.45 9.71 -12.69
N THR A 76 -10.13 9.65 -12.56
CA THR A 76 -9.47 9.63 -11.24
C THR A 76 -9.67 10.98 -10.53
N GLN A 77 -10.58 11.02 -9.55
CA GLN A 77 -10.87 12.22 -8.75
C GLN A 77 -9.83 12.41 -7.63
N THR A 78 -8.61 12.79 -8.00
CA THR A 78 -7.55 13.18 -7.04
C THR A 78 -7.56 14.67 -6.75
N ARG A 79 -7.39 15.05 -5.48
CA ARG A 79 -7.55 16.44 -5.00
C ARG A 79 -6.57 17.43 -5.62
N VAL A 80 -5.37 16.97 -6.00
CA VAL A 80 -4.33 17.76 -6.68
C VAL A 80 -3.65 16.90 -7.74
N ASN A 81 -3.47 17.39 -8.97
CA ASN A 81 -2.53 16.81 -9.93
C ASN A 81 -1.22 17.61 -9.84
N LEU A 82 -0.13 16.94 -9.49
CA LEU A 82 1.17 17.52 -9.16
C LEU A 82 2.24 16.88 -10.04
N ASN A 83 2.51 17.51 -11.18
CA ASN A 83 3.54 17.11 -12.13
C ASN A 83 4.80 17.96 -11.93
N VAL A 84 5.73 17.42 -11.14
CA VAL A 84 7.05 18.02 -10.82
C VAL A 84 8.19 17.09 -11.25
N GLY A 85 9.44 17.46 -10.99
CA GLY A 85 10.60 16.59 -11.20
C GLY A 85 10.97 15.78 -9.96
N THR A 86 12.24 15.35 -9.90
CA THR A 86 12.84 14.62 -8.77
C THR A 86 14.09 15.32 -8.26
N GLY A 87 14.57 14.94 -7.06
CA GLY A 87 15.75 15.55 -6.44
C GLY A 87 15.52 17.04 -6.18
N VAL A 88 16.42 17.91 -6.60
CA VAL A 88 16.28 19.38 -6.50
C VAL A 88 15.10 19.97 -7.30
N ASN A 89 14.41 19.17 -8.12
CA ASN A 89 13.20 19.57 -8.86
C ASN A 89 11.89 18.96 -8.28
N SER A 90 11.94 18.44 -7.05
CA SER A 90 10.77 17.92 -6.32
C SER A 90 9.81 19.04 -5.88
N TRP A 91 8.61 18.72 -5.41
CA TRP A 91 7.68 19.75 -4.94
C TRP A 91 8.18 20.45 -3.67
N PHE A 92 8.64 19.69 -2.68
CA PHE A 92 9.40 20.20 -1.55
C PHE A 92 10.87 19.79 -1.66
N VAL A 93 11.78 20.74 -1.46
CA VAL A 93 13.23 20.56 -1.48
C VAL A 93 13.81 21.13 -0.20
N GLY A 94 14.43 20.29 0.62
CA GLY A 94 15.19 20.71 1.80
C GLY A 94 16.50 21.38 1.39
N THR A 95 16.82 22.51 2.02
CA THR A 95 18.14 23.18 1.91
C THR A 95 18.78 23.46 3.27
N ALA A 96 18.00 23.29 4.34
CA ALA A 96 18.39 23.29 5.75
C ALA A 96 17.36 22.47 6.55
N THR A 97 17.68 22.11 7.79
CA THR A 97 16.74 21.44 8.71
C THR A 97 15.42 22.20 8.75
N THR A 98 14.32 21.48 8.47
CA THR A 98 12.98 22.04 8.38
C THR A 98 12.17 21.58 9.57
N TYR A 99 11.58 22.52 10.32
CA TYR A 99 10.88 22.26 11.58
C TYR A 99 9.35 22.40 11.43
N ASP A 100 8.61 21.75 12.31
CA ASP A 100 7.20 22.03 12.63
C ASP A 100 6.22 22.03 11.44
N VAL A 101 6.49 21.19 10.43
CA VAL A 101 5.61 21.06 9.26
C VAL A 101 4.40 20.19 9.57
N TYR A 102 3.21 20.65 9.18
CA TYR A 102 1.98 19.86 9.19
C TYR A 102 1.33 19.82 7.80
N ILE A 103 1.17 18.61 7.23
CA ILE A 103 0.42 18.39 5.98
C ILE A 103 -0.59 17.27 6.20
N ALA A 104 -1.88 17.53 5.91
CA ALA A 104 -2.96 16.63 6.29
C ALA A 104 -4.05 16.44 5.23
N ARG A 105 -4.62 15.23 5.19
CA ARG A 105 -5.91 14.86 4.55
C ARG A 105 -6.00 15.28 3.08
N ILE A 106 -4.94 15.05 2.32
CA ILE A 106 -4.82 15.45 0.92
C ILE A 106 -4.23 14.33 0.06
N GLY A 107 -4.77 14.20 -1.16
CA GLY A 107 -4.37 13.19 -2.14
C GLY A 107 -3.83 13.85 -3.41
N PHE A 108 -2.61 13.48 -3.78
CA PHE A 108 -1.91 13.94 -4.97
C PHE A 108 -1.88 12.84 -6.03
N ALA A 109 -2.15 13.19 -7.28
CA ALA A 109 -1.79 12.39 -8.45
C ALA A 109 -0.56 12.98 -9.13
N SER A 110 0.18 12.13 -9.82
CA SER A 110 1.13 12.50 -10.85
C SER A 110 0.83 11.69 -12.11
N SER A 111 0.99 12.34 -13.26
CA SER A 111 0.75 11.78 -14.59
C SER A 111 2.00 11.82 -15.49
N ASN A 112 3.09 12.46 -15.02
CA ASN A 112 4.34 12.62 -15.80
C ASN A 112 5.35 11.48 -15.61
N GLY A 113 5.06 10.48 -14.76
CA GLY A 113 5.94 9.34 -14.49
C GLY A 113 7.24 9.67 -13.73
N ASN A 114 7.43 10.91 -13.30
CA ASN A 114 8.71 11.40 -12.78
C ASN A 114 8.59 12.45 -11.65
N SER A 115 7.46 12.47 -10.93
CA SER A 115 7.28 13.39 -9.81
C SER A 115 7.79 12.80 -8.49
N GLN A 116 8.43 13.66 -7.70
CA GLN A 116 8.78 13.44 -6.30
C GLN A 116 8.07 14.46 -5.40
N PHE A 117 7.45 13.98 -4.32
CA PHE A 117 6.76 14.85 -3.36
C PHE A 117 7.74 15.64 -2.50
N TRP A 118 8.65 14.96 -1.79
CA TRP A 118 9.65 15.59 -0.92
C TRP A 118 11.04 15.00 -1.13
N HIS A 119 12.01 15.88 -1.40
CA HIS A 119 13.44 15.60 -1.37
C HIS A 119 14.12 16.36 -0.23
N HIS A 120 14.55 15.65 0.80
CA HIS A 120 15.29 16.21 1.93
C HIS A 120 16.50 15.32 2.26
N PRO A 121 17.58 15.39 1.46
CA PRO A 121 18.76 14.56 1.66
C PRO A 121 19.45 14.95 2.98
N LEU A 122 20.17 14.02 3.61
CA LEU A 122 20.87 14.29 4.88
C LEU A 122 21.88 15.44 4.79
N SER A 123 22.45 15.69 3.61
CA SER A 123 23.32 16.83 3.31
C SER A 123 22.63 18.19 3.43
N ALA A 124 21.29 18.23 3.35
CA ALA A 124 20.47 19.42 3.53
C ALA A 124 19.88 19.54 4.95
N GLY A 125 20.23 18.66 5.89
CA GLY A 125 19.66 18.60 7.23
C GLY A 125 18.65 17.46 7.40
N THR A 126 17.60 17.70 8.18
CA THR A 126 16.51 16.73 8.44
C THR A 126 15.15 17.44 8.47
N ILE A 127 14.07 16.72 8.18
CA ILE A 127 12.72 17.14 8.58
C ILE A 127 12.59 16.83 10.08
N TYR A 128 12.35 17.84 10.91
CA TYR A 128 12.34 17.74 12.36
C TYR A 128 10.95 18.05 12.94
N ALA A 129 10.53 17.35 14.00
CA ALA A 129 9.31 17.61 14.77
C ALA A 129 8.03 17.82 13.93
N SER A 130 7.92 17.16 12.78
CA SER A 130 6.88 17.39 11.78
C SER A 130 5.85 16.26 11.75
N THR A 131 4.60 16.56 11.37
CA THR A 131 3.52 15.57 11.31
C THR A 131 2.84 15.56 9.94
N PHE A 132 2.66 14.37 9.38
CA PHE A 132 2.01 14.15 8.09
C PHE A 132 0.83 13.21 8.30
N GLU A 133 -0.39 13.64 7.96
CA GLU A 133 -1.62 12.95 8.32
C GLU A 133 -2.44 12.55 7.09
N THR A 134 -2.76 11.26 6.96
CA THR A 134 -3.73 10.74 5.97
C THR A 134 -3.48 11.24 4.54
N LEU A 135 -2.35 10.83 3.95
CA LEU A 135 -1.90 11.32 2.63
C LEU A 135 -2.01 10.25 1.52
N GLY A 136 -2.47 10.68 0.34
CA GLY A 136 -2.57 9.82 -0.84
C GLY A 136 -1.60 10.26 -1.94
N PHE A 137 -0.97 9.28 -2.61
CA PHE A 137 -0.02 9.48 -3.71
C PHE A 137 -0.30 8.46 -4.82
N PHE A 138 -0.71 8.95 -5.99
CA PHE A 138 -1.06 8.13 -7.14
C PHE A 138 -0.13 8.43 -8.31
N GLY A 139 0.54 7.41 -8.86
CA GLY A 139 1.45 7.58 -10.01
C GLY A 139 2.75 8.35 -9.71
N PHE A 140 3.12 8.51 -8.44
CA PHE A 140 4.40 9.13 -8.07
C PHE A 140 5.55 8.16 -8.33
N LYS A 141 6.70 8.72 -8.75
CA LYS A 141 7.95 7.96 -8.87
C LYS A 141 8.59 7.79 -7.50
N TYR A 142 8.66 8.88 -6.74
CA TYR A 142 9.10 8.89 -5.35
C TYR A 142 8.14 9.73 -4.51
N VAL A 143 8.00 9.44 -3.21
CA VAL A 143 7.23 10.25 -2.27
C VAL A 143 8.18 10.98 -1.33
N PHE A 144 8.85 10.26 -0.42
CA PHE A 144 9.88 10.83 0.47
C PHE A 144 11.24 10.20 0.17
N GLY A 145 12.22 11.04 -0.22
CA GLY A 145 13.54 10.58 -0.64
C GLY A 145 13.50 9.88 -2.00
N ASN A 146 14.63 9.32 -2.43
CA ASN A 146 14.74 8.55 -3.68
C ASN A 146 15.83 7.45 -3.52
N PRO A 147 16.03 6.53 -4.49
CA PRO A 147 16.97 5.41 -4.35
C PRO A 147 18.46 5.77 -4.18
N THR A 148 18.86 7.02 -4.49
CA THR A 148 20.22 7.54 -4.30
C THR A 148 20.36 8.35 -3.02
N GLU A 149 19.28 8.99 -2.56
CA GLU A 149 19.28 9.94 -1.44
C GLU A 149 18.03 9.76 -0.58
N LYS A 150 18.21 9.14 0.59
CA LYS A 150 17.16 9.01 1.61
C LYS A 150 16.68 10.36 2.13
N CYS A 151 15.39 10.45 2.42
CA CYS A 151 14.81 11.53 3.20
C CYS A 151 15.28 11.41 4.65
N ALA A 152 15.98 12.41 5.15
CA ALA A 152 16.32 12.51 6.56
C ALA A 152 15.10 13.02 7.35
N ILE A 153 14.68 12.24 8.35
CA ILE A 153 13.54 12.53 9.23
C ILE A 153 13.90 12.25 10.70
N THR A 154 13.56 13.19 11.59
CA THR A 154 13.82 13.06 13.03
C THR A 154 12.65 13.60 13.85
N GLN A 155 12.13 12.82 14.80
CA GLN A 155 10.89 13.18 15.53
C GLN A 155 9.71 13.47 14.58
N VAL A 156 9.62 12.73 13.47
CA VAL A 156 8.54 12.87 12.49
C VAL A 156 7.46 11.82 12.71
N ASN A 157 6.20 12.26 12.65
CA ASN A 157 5.02 11.41 12.76
C ASN A 157 4.34 11.27 11.39
N PHE A 158 4.18 10.04 10.90
CA PHE A 158 3.22 9.75 9.82
C PHE A 158 1.99 9.10 10.45
N VAL A 159 0.81 9.70 10.33
CA VAL A 159 -0.40 9.29 11.06
C VAL A 159 -1.61 9.11 10.12
N GLY A 160 -2.60 8.33 10.56
CA GLY A 160 -3.81 8.03 9.77
C GLY A 160 -3.58 7.14 8.54
N GLN A 161 -4.52 7.16 7.60
CA GLN A 161 -4.52 6.24 6.44
C GLN A 161 -3.78 6.80 5.24
N TRP A 162 -2.75 6.08 4.78
CA TRP A 162 -1.92 6.48 3.65
C TRP A 162 -2.10 5.54 2.46
N THR A 163 -1.88 6.07 1.25
CA THR A 163 -1.88 5.27 0.01
C THR A 163 -0.78 5.76 -0.93
N ALA A 164 0.03 4.84 -1.45
CA ALA A 164 1.07 5.09 -2.45
C ALA A 164 0.97 4.06 -3.60
N VAL A 165 0.01 4.27 -4.50
CA VAL A 165 -0.41 3.26 -5.51
C VAL A 165 -0.83 3.93 -6.82
N PRO A 166 -0.35 3.48 -8.00
CA PRO A 166 0.86 2.68 -8.17
C PRO A 166 2.11 3.52 -7.91
N SER A 167 3.09 2.95 -7.23
CA SER A 167 4.44 3.50 -7.11
C SER A 167 5.25 3.16 -8.37
N LEU A 168 5.89 4.15 -9.01
CA LEU A 168 6.62 3.92 -10.27
C LEU A 168 8.12 3.63 -10.08
N ASP A 169 8.66 3.92 -8.89
CA ASP A 169 9.97 3.47 -8.38
C ASP A 169 9.85 3.36 -6.84
N THR A 170 10.94 3.37 -6.06
CA THR A 170 10.85 3.39 -4.59
C THR A 170 10.11 4.62 -4.05
N ALA A 171 8.89 4.44 -3.55
CA ALA A 171 8.08 5.54 -3.01
C ALA A 171 8.68 6.15 -1.73
N PHE A 172 9.25 5.35 -0.83
CA PHE A 172 9.82 5.86 0.41
C PHE A 172 11.25 5.34 0.60
N THR A 173 12.24 6.24 0.53
CA THR A 173 13.59 6.00 1.04
C THR A 173 13.77 6.89 2.28
N LEU A 174 13.71 6.32 3.48
CA LEU A 174 13.70 7.06 4.75
C LEU A 174 14.91 6.71 5.62
N GLY A 175 15.40 7.69 6.39
CA GLY A 175 16.44 7.51 7.42
C GLY A 175 16.40 8.59 8.50
N GLY A 176 17.15 8.38 9.58
CA GLY A 176 17.14 9.26 10.76
C GLY A 176 16.62 8.54 12.00
N SER A 177 15.96 9.24 12.93
CA SER A 177 15.66 8.63 14.23
C SER A 177 14.45 9.18 14.99
N ASP A 178 14.01 8.44 16.00
CA ASP A 178 13.00 8.88 16.96
C ASP A 178 11.62 9.17 16.30
N ASN A 179 11.25 8.41 15.26
CA ASN A 179 10.04 8.63 14.43
C ASN A 179 8.89 7.64 14.74
N GLU A 180 7.65 8.06 14.44
CA GLU A 180 6.43 7.26 14.55
C GLU A 180 5.74 7.16 13.18
N LEU A 181 5.94 6.04 12.48
CA LEU A 181 5.53 5.89 11.08
C LEU A 181 4.30 4.98 10.94
N TRP A 182 3.13 5.56 10.71
CA TRP A 182 1.83 4.90 10.54
C TRP A 182 1.33 4.13 11.78
N THR A 183 1.87 4.40 12.97
CA THR A 183 1.51 3.69 14.23
C THR A 183 0.08 3.95 14.70
N SER A 184 -0.54 5.06 14.28
CA SER A 184 -1.96 5.38 14.48
C SER A 184 -2.81 5.21 13.21
N GLY A 185 -2.38 4.35 12.28
CA GLY A 185 -3.04 4.20 10.99
C GLY A 185 -2.54 3.01 10.18
N TYR A 186 -2.32 3.24 8.88
CA TYR A 186 -1.95 2.18 7.93
C TYR A 186 -1.37 2.78 6.64
N LEU A 187 -0.34 2.16 6.08
CA LEU A 187 0.14 2.44 4.73
C LEU A 187 -0.32 1.35 3.74
N ASN A 188 -1.08 1.73 2.72
CA ASN A 188 -1.29 0.92 1.52
C ASN A 188 -0.25 1.28 0.45
N ILE A 189 0.58 0.35 -0.01
CA ILE A 189 1.59 0.62 -1.04
C ILE A 189 1.72 -0.54 -2.04
N GLY A 190 1.84 -0.23 -3.32
CA GLY A 190 1.93 -1.24 -4.38
C GLY A 190 2.66 -0.72 -5.61
N GLY A 191 3.38 -1.63 -6.28
CA GLY A 191 4.15 -1.32 -7.48
C GLY A 191 3.30 -1.08 -8.72
N GLY A 192 3.77 -0.21 -9.61
CA GLY A 192 3.27 -0.07 -10.97
C GLY A 192 3.86 -1.14 -11.90
N SER A 193 4.02 -0.78 -13.17
CA SER A 193 4.60 -1.65 -14.20
C SER A 193 6.01 -2.16 -13.84
N ARG A 194 6.33 -3.34 -14.35
CA ARG A 194 7.56 -4.13 -14.09
C ARG A 194 8.83 -3.29 -14.05
N THR A 195 9.43 -3.19 -12.86
CA THR A 195 10.79 -2.67 -12.68
C THR A 195 11.55 -3.61 -11.75
N ASN A 196 12.26 -4.58 -12.33
CA ASN A 196 12.96 -5.61 -11.55
C ASN A 196 14.02 -4.98 -10.62
N GLY A 197 14.19 -5.57 -9.43
CA GLY A 197 15.22 -5.20 -8.47
C GLY A 197 14.93 -3.91 -7.71
N ARG A 198 13.66 -3.53 -7.65
CA ARG A 198 13.18 -2.33 -6.93
C ARG A 198 12.44 -2.72 -5.67
N TYR A 199 12.63 -1.88 -4.66
CA TYR A 199 11.91 -1.95 -3.40
C TYR A 199 10.85 -0.85 -3.36
N LEU A 200 9.67 -1.14 -2.84
CA LEU A 200 8.64 -0.13 -2.60
C LEU A 200 9.02 0.77 -1.41
N LEU A 201 9.67 0.18 -0.41
CA LEU A 201 10.18 0.82 0.80
C LEU A 201 11.67 0.56 0.97
N ARG A 202 12.44 1.59 1.33
CA ARG A 202 13.84 1.52 1.73
C ARG A 202 14.01 2.24 3.08
N PHE A 203 14.34 1.49 4.12
CA PHE A 203 14.65 2.01 5.45
C PHE A 203 16.16 1.98 5.67
N GLU A 204 16.76 3.14 5.47
CA GLU A 204 18.19 3.35 5.40
C GLU A 204 18.66 4.15 6.60
N SER A 205 19.27 3.48 7.58
CA SER A 205 19.68 4.13 8.82
C SER A 205 18.55 4.80 9.61
N LEU A 206 17.36 4.19 9.62
CA LEU A 206 16.36 4.45 10.66
C LEU A 206 16.77 3.79 11.98
N SER A 207 16.67 4.52 13.09
CA SER A 207 16.80 4.00 14.46
C SER A 207 15.77 4.61 15.41
N LYS A 208 15.54 3.96 16.55
CA LYS A 208 14.50 4.30 17.53
C LYS A 208 13.15 4.67 16.88
N THR A 209 12.79 3.96 15.82
CA THR A 209 11.65 4.31 14.97
C THR A 209 10.63 3.20 15.06
N ASN A 210 9.41 3.55 15.44
CA ASN A 210 8.28 2.63 15.43
C ASN A 210 7.55 2.77 14.10
N VAL A 211 7.11 1.64 13.56
CA VAL A 211 6.40 1.52 12.30
C VAL A 211 5.16 0.68 12.56
N GLY A 212 4.01 1.24 12.22
CA GLY A 212 2.71 0.60 12.33
C GLY A 212 2.41 -0.33 11.15
N PRO A 213 1.12 -0.68 11.00
CA PRO A 213 0.67 -1.53 9.90
C PRO A 213 1.00 -0.97 8.52
N ILE A 214 1.65 -1.80 7.71
CA ILE A 214 1.90 -1.55 6.29
C ILE A 214 1.32 -2.73 5.52
N TYR A 215 0.70 -2.49 4.36
CA TYR A 215 0.37 -3.51 3.39
C TYR A 215 1.08 -3.22 2.07
N VAL A 216 1.88 -4.18 1.63
CA VAL A 216 2.77 -4.05 0.49
C VAL A 216 2.40 -5.06 -0.58
N THR A 217 2.07 -4.57 -1.78
CA THR A 217 1.79 -5.38 -2.98
C THR A 217 2.97 -5.32 -3.95
N ALA A 218 3.91 -6.25 -3.78
CA ALA A 218 5.17 -6.38 -4.51
C ALA A 218 5.09 -7.44 -5.63
N HIS A 219 4.20 -7.24 -6.59
CA HIS A 219 4.06 -8.10 -7.79
C HIS A 219 5.13 -7.80 -8.86
N ASN A 220 5.19 -8.59 -9.93
CA ASN A 220 5.84 -8.19 -11.19
C ASN A 220 7.29 -7.64 -11.07
N GLY A 221 8.17 -8.36 -10.36
CA GLY A 221 9.60 -8.01 -10.22
C GLY A 221 9.93 -6.98 -9.12
N TRP A 222 8.92 -6.56 -8.35
CA TRP A 222 9.12 -5.74 -7.17
C TRP A 222 9.40 -6.59 -5.93
N SER A 223 10.15 -5.99 -5.01
CA SER A 223 10.30 -6.43 -3.62
C SER A 223 9.65 -5.40 -2.69
N GLY A 224 9.19 -5.82 -1.52
CA GLY A 224 8.42 -4.94 -0.64
C GLY A 224 9.31 -3.95 0.11
N LEU A 225 10.22 -4.48 0.93
CA LEU A 225 11.03 -3.69 1.86
C LEU A 225 12.53 -4.04 1.77
N LEU A 226 13.38 -3.02 1.70
CA LEU A 226 14.80 -3.11 2.01
C LEU A 226 15.09 -2.41 3.34
N VAL A 227 15.78 -3.07 4.26
CA VAL A 227 16.38 -2.47 5.45
C VAL A 227 17.90 -2.56 5.35
N THR A 228 18.58 -1.42 5.20
CA THR A 228 20.04 -1.35 5.38
C THR A 228 20.42 -0.93 6.80
N GLY A 229 19.50 -0.27 7.51
CA GLY A 229 19.54 -0.10 8.96
C GLY A 229 20.60 0.89 9.47
N SER A 230 20.58 1.11 10.79
CA SER A 230 21.60 1.84 11.56
C SER A 230 22.02 0.97 12.75
N ASP A 231 23.30 1.01 13.09
CA ASP A 231 23.83 0.38 14.30
C ASP A 231 23.72 1.30 15.54
N SER A 232 23.15 2.51 15.37
CA SER A 232 23.06 3.53 16.43
C SER A 232 22.18 3.11 17.63
N ASN A 233 22.57 3.61 18.80
CA ASN A 233 22.04 3.26 20.12
C ASN A 233 20.50 3.33 20.22
N GLY A 234 19.89 2.21 20.63
CA GLY A 234 18.45 2.10 20.89
C GLY A 234 17.87 0.73 20.50
N PRO A 235 16.53 0.58 20.50
CA PRO A 235 15.84 -0.63 20.03
C PRO A 235 15.90 -0.82 18.51
N GLY A 236 16.53 0.09 17.76
CA GLY A 236 16.59 0.04 16.30
C GLY A 236 15.25 0.41 15.67
N LEU A 237 14.82 -0.37 14.69
CA LEU A 237 13.56 -0.21 13.96
C LEU A 237 12.53 -1.25 14.47
N VAL A 238 11.29 -0.86 14.76
CA VAL A 238 10.23 -1.79 15.18
C VAL A 238 9.07 -1.71 14.19
N ILE A 239 8.74 -2.80 13.52
CA ILE A 239 7.63 -2.91 12.55
C ILE A 239 6.57 -3.85 13.12
N ASN A 240 5.31 -3.39 13.23
CA ASN A 240 4.23 -4.16 13.84
C ASN A 240 3.03 -4.27 12.88
N GLY A 241 2.44 -5.47 12.72
CA GLY A 241 1.20 -5.67 11.98
C GLY A 241 1.32 -5.52 10.45
N ALA A 242 2.53 -5.64 9.90
CA ALA A 242 2.79 -5.43 8.48
C ALA A 242 2.53 -6.67 7.61
N ARG A 243 2.21 -6.46 6.34
CA ARG A 243 1.92 -7.48 5.33
C ARG A 243 2.81 -7.23 4.12
N PHE A 244 3.76 -8.12 3.87
CA PHE A 244 4.69 -8.04 2.76
C PHE A 244 4.40 -9.20 1.80
N GLU A 245 3.74 -8.89 0.67
CA GLU A 245 3.28 -9.93 -0.26
C GLU A 245 3.44 -9.55 -1.74
N GLY A 246 3.51 -10.56 -2.61
CA GLY A 246 3.10 -10.40 -4.01
C GLY A 246 1.59 -10.19 -4.13
N MET A 247 1.07 -9.90 -5.32
CA MET A 247 -0.35 -9.52 -5.47
C MET A 247 -1.32 -10.65 -5.11
N ASN A 248 -0.95 -11.90 -5.35
CA ASN A 248 -1.66 -13.09 -4.87
C ASN A 248 -0.81 -14.34 -5.16
N ALA A 249 -1.30 -15.53 -4.76
CA ALA A 249 -0.62 -16.80 -5.01
C ALA A 249 -0.30 -17.09 -6.50
N ASN A 250 -1.05 -16.51 -7.45
CA ASN A 250 -0.84 -16.66 -8.90
C ASN A 250 -0.16 -15.45 -9.56
N ASP A 251 0.05 -14.34 -8.85
CA ASP A 251 0.89 -13.20 -9.27
C ASP A 251 1.84 -12.78 -8.12
N PRO A 252 2.83 -13.63 -7.79
CA PRO A 252 3.76 -13.41 -6.69
C PRO A 252 4.91 -12.44 -7.05
N SER A 253 5.64 -11.99 -6.03
CA SER A 253 6.95 -11.36 -6.20
C SER A 253 7.91 -12.34 -6.87
N SER A 254 8.78 -11.81 -7.74
CA SER A 254 9.86 -12.59 -8.36
C SER A 254 10.84 -13.12 -7.32
N GLY A 255 11.21 -12.32 -6.32
CA GLY A 255 12.23 -12.66 -5.33
C GLY A 255 11.75 -12.50 -3.89
N ALA A 256 12.65 -12.02 -3.02
CA ALA A 256 12.36 -11.78 -1.62
C ALA A 256 11.40 -10.59 -1.45
N VAL A 257 10.38 -10.72 -0.60
CA VAL A 257 9.46 -9.62 -0.28
C VAL A 257 10.05 -8.68 0.78
N VAL A 258 11.01 -9.16 1.60
CA VAL A 258 11.80 -8.33 2.52
C VAL A 258 13.29 -8.68 2.41
N VAL A 259 14.15 -7.67 2.40
CA VAL A 259 15.61 -7.81 2.38
C VAL A 259 16.22 -7.03 3.56
N GLN A 260 16.83 -7.73 4.51
CA GLN A 260 17.57 -7.14 5.63
C GLN A 260 19.07 -7.22 5.35
N LYS A 261 19.78 -6.09 5.32
CA LYS A 261 21.24 -6.02 5.10
C LYS A 261 22.03 -5.53 6.31
N GLY A 262 21.41 -4.82 7.26
CA GLY A 262 22.11 -4.22 8.42
C GLY A 262 21.18 -3.64 9.49
N GLY A 263 21.77 -3.07 10.53
CA GLY A 263 21.09 -2.47 11.68
C GLY A 263 20.31 -3.44 12.56
N LYS A 264 19.59 -2.90 13.56
CA LYS A 264 18.72 -3.67 14.47
C LYS A 264 17.26 -3.51 14.09
N THR A 265 16.52 -4.61 13.98
CA THR A 265 15.09 -4.57 13.61
C THR A 265 14.27 -5.61 14.38
N ILE A 266 13.05 -5.24 14.77
CA ILE A 266 12.05 -6.11 15.37
C ILE A 266 10.84 -6.10 14.44
N TYR A 267 10.42 -7.27 13.99
CA TYR A 267 9.20 -7.48 13.21
C TYR A 267 8.21 -8.25 14.09
N ARG A 268 7.00 -7.70 14.30
CA ARG A 268 5.92 -8.33 15.06
C ARG A 268 4.65 -8.47 14.22
N ASP A 269 3.97 -9.61 14.39
CA ASP A 269 2.64 -9.87 13.83
C ASP A 269 2.58 -9.64 12.31
N VAL A 270 3.62 -10.10 11.61
CA VAL A 270 3.81 -9.84 10.18
C VAL A 270 3.29 -10.97 9.30
N TRP A 271 2.64 -10.64 8.19
CA TRP A 271 2.33 -11.60 7.12
C TRP A 271 3.40 -11.51 6.03
N ILE A 272 4.03 -12.63 5.72
CA ILE A 272 4.98 -12.80 4.62
C ILE A 272 4.33 -13.74 3.60
N ALA A 273 4.09 -13.29 2.36
CA ALA A 273 3.36 -14.12 1.38
C ALA A 273 3.82 -13.93 -0.07
N TYR A 274 3.46 -14.91 -0.90
CA TYR A 274 3.50 -14.86 -2.38
C TYR A 274 4.77 -14.22 -2.98
N GLY A 275 5.94 -14.84 -2.78
CA GLY A 275 7.21 -14.40 -3.35
C GLY A 275 8.00 -15.54 -3.94
N MET A 276 9.26 -15.26 -4.33
CA MET A 276 10.25 -16.26 -4.75
C MET A 276 9.88 -17.10 -5.99
N THR A 277 9.02 -16.61 -6.89
CA THR A 277 8.66 -17.38 -8.11
C THR A 277 9.79 -17.44 -9.15
N ASN A 278 10.63 -16.41 -9.22
CA ASN A 278 11.73 -16.29 -10.17
C ASN A 278 12.82 -15.35 -9.63
N PRO A 279 13.56 -15.75 -8.58
CA PRO A 279 14.47 -14.85 -7.86
C PRO A 279 15.62 -14.36 -8.75
N THR A 280 16.06 -15.16 -9.74
CA THR A 280 17.06 -14.75 -10.73
C THR A 280 16.58 -13.57 -11.58
N ALA A 281 15.31 -13.57 -12.01
CA ALA A 281 14.75 -12.43 -12.74
C ALA A 281 14.52 -11.20 -11.85
N ASN A 282 14.49 -11.34 -10.52
CA ASN A 282 14.34 -10.21 -9.60
C ASN A 282 15.52 -9.23 -9.66
N GLY A 283 16.68 -9.60 -10.23
CA GLY A 283 17.80 -8.68 -10.45
C GLY A 283 18.55 -8.22 -9.20
N HIS A 284 18.26 -8.84 -8.04
CA HIS A 284 19.05 -8.62 -6.82
C HIS A 284 20.42 -9.29 -6.90
N THR A 285 21.41 -8.65 -6.28
CA THR A 285 22.76 -9.19 -6.08
C THR A 285 23.10 -9.16 -4.59
N PRO A 286 23.47 -10.31 -3.96
CA PRO A 286 23.32 -11.67 -4.50
C PRO A 286 21.85 -12.01 -4.82
N VAL A 287 21.63 -13.02 -5.66
CA VAL A 287 20.28 -13.52 -5.98
C VAL A 287 19.57 -13.95 -4.70
N ASP A 288 18.30 -13.59 -4.57
CA ASP A 288 17.48 -13.93 -3.40
C ASP A 288 17.38 -15.46 -3.24
N GLN A 289 17.47 -15.96 -1.99
CA GLN A 289 17.38 -17.40 -1.69
C GLN A 289 16.32 -17.75 -0.64
N GLY A 290 15.45 -16.81 -0.29
CA GLY A 290 14.33 -17.02 0.64
C GLY A 290 13.36 -15.84 0.60
N MET A 291 12.14 -16.03 1.11
CA MET A 291 11.09 -15.01 1.15
C MET A 291 11.53 -13.74 1.88
N ILE A 292 12.32 -13.93 2.94
CA ILE A 292 13.14 -12.92 3.60
C ILE A 292 14.61 -13.24 3.31
N MET A 293 15.33 -12.27 2.75
CA MET A 293 16.77 -12.36 2.52
C MET A 293 17.51 -11.57 3.60
N HIS A 294 18.24 -12.24 4.50
CA HIS A 294 18.95 -11.61 5.62
C HIS A 294 20.48 -11.74 5.46
N THR A 295 21.17 -10.66 5.08
CA THR A 295 22.62 -10.68 4.86
C THR A 295 23.42 -10.04 5.99
N GLY A 296 22.78 -9.38 6.96
CA GLY A 296 23.46 -8.71 8.06
C GLY A 296 22.52 -7.96 9.00
N GLY A 297 23.09 -7.42 10.09
CA GLY A 297 22.35 -6.77 11.17
C GLY A 297 21.91 -7.75 12.27
N GLU A 298 20.90 -7.37 13.04
CA GLU A 298 20.24 -8.18 14.05
C GLU A 298 18.72 -8.04 13.90
N ALA A 299 18.03 -9.14 13.62
CA ALA A 299 16.58 -9.16 13.43
C ALA A 299 15.90 -10.12 14.42
N LEU A 300 14.87 -9.64 15.12
CA LEU A 300 13.85 -10.48 15.75
C LEU A 300 12.63 -10.50 14.82
N TRP A 301 12.14 -11.69 14.53
CA TRP A 301 10.85 -11.94 13.88
C TRP A 301 9.97 -12.71 14.86
N ASP A 302 8.78 -12.19 15.14
CA ASP A 302 7.86 -12.72 16.15
C ASP A 302 6.43 -12.63 15.62
N GLY A 303 5.66 -13.72 15.72
CA GLY A 303 4.29 -13.75 15.19
C GLY A 303 4.24 -13.70 13.66
N ILE A 304 5.11 -14.44 12.96
CA ILE A 304 5.09 -14.49 11.49
C ILE A 304 3.94 -15.37 11.02
N ASN A 305 3.05 -14.86 10.19
CA ASN A 305 2.21 -15.68 9.33
C ASN A 305 2.90 -15.85 7.97
N TYR A 306 3.02 -17.08 7.45
CA TYR A 306 3.71 -17.36 6.18
C TYR A 306 2.81 -18.12 5.21
N ASP A 307 2.59 -17.54 4.02
CA ASP A 307 1.94 -18.21 2.88
C ASP A 307 2.89 -18.30 1.67
N ARG A 308 2.71 -19.32 0.82
CA ARG A 308 3.50 -19.53 -0.40
C ARG A 308 2.71 -19.09 -1.64
N ALA A 309 3.43 -18.85 -2.73
CA ALA A 309 2.80 -18.75 -4.05
C ALA A 309 2.48 -20.14 -4.62
N THR A 310 1.53 -20.21 -5.54
CA THR A 310 1.27 -21.39 -6.36
C THR A 310 2.55 -21.81 -7.08
N GLY A 311 2.94 -23.09 -6.96
CA GLY A 311 4.15 -23.64 -7.58
C GLY A 311 5.47 -23.36 -6.84
N VAL A 312 5.49 -22.51 -5.82
CA VAL A 312 6.70 -22.28 -5.01
C VAL A 312 6.86 -23.38 -3.97
N SER A 313 7.99 -24.10 -4.04
CA SER A 313 8.29 -25.27 -3.19
C SER A 313 8.33 -24.93 -1.70
N GLN A 314 7.89 -25.87 -0.84
CA GLN A 314 8.11 -25.79 0.62
C GLN A 314 9.61 -25.80 0.99
N ALA A 315 10.50 -26.22 0.08
CA ALA A 315 11.95 -26.14 0.25
C ALA A 315 12.51 -24.71 0.12
N VAL A 316 11.70 -23.73 -0.33
CA VAL A 316 12.11 -22.32 -0.35
C VAL A 316 12.04 -21.76 1.09
N PRO A 317 13.16 -21.28 1.66
CA PRO A 317 13.19 -20.74 3.02
C PRO A 317 12.24 -19.57 3.21
N LEU A 318 11.60 -19.53 4.39
CA LEU A 318 10.96 -18.32 4.91
C LEU A 318 12.03 -17.26 5.14
N ILE A 319 13.11 -17.62 5.82
CA ILE A 319 14.30 -16.77 5.98
C ILE A 319 15.51 -17.52 5.46
N TYR A 320 16.20 -16.93 4.49
CA TYR A 320 17.57 -17.29 4.17
C TYR A 320 18.49 -16.27 4.83
N ALA A 321 19.38 -16.70 5.73
CA ALA A 321 20.35 -15.78 6.32
C ALA A 321 21.79 -16.18 6.02
N SER A 322 22.58 -15.27 5.46
CA SER A 322 23.99 -15.48 5.12
C SER A 322 24.98 -14.79 6.07
N GLY A 323 24.48 -14.00 7.01
CA GLY A 323 25.24 -13.26 8.01
C GLY A 323 24.34 -12.69 9.10
N GLY A 324 24.87 -11.86 10.00
CA GLY A 324 24.09 -11.19 11.04
C GLY A 324 23.57 -12.12 12.15
N LYS A 325 22.53 -11.65 12.86
CA LYS A 325 21.85 -12.38 13.92
C LYS A 325 20.36 -12.47 13.62
N VAL A 326 19.80 -13.67 13.65
CA VAL A 326 18.36 -13.90 13.39
C VAL A 326 17.75 -14.61 14.59
N ARG A 327 16.66 -14.05 15.11
CA ARG A 327 15.79 -14.69 16.09
C ARG A 327 14.41 -14.85 15.45
N VAL A 328 13.82 -16.04 15.56
CA VAL A 328 12.50 -16.34 14.99
C VAL A 328 11.62 -16.94 16.08
N ARG A 329 10.38 -16.44 16.17
CA ARG A 329 9.38 -16.86 17.14
C ARG A 329 7.98 -16.94 16.57
N ASN A 330 7.17 -17.86 17.10
CA ASN A 330 5.73 -17.91 16.88
C ASN A 330 5.34 -17.86 15.39
N THR A 331 5.90 -18.76 14.58
CA THR A 331 5.63 -18.84 13.14
C THR A 331 4.39 -19.71 12.86
N PHE A 332 3.49 -19.19 12.05
CA PHE A 332 2.26 -19.84 11.61
C PHE A 332 2.27 -20.03 10.10
N THR A 333 1.68 -21.12 9.62
CA THR A 333 1.47 -21.37 8.19
C THR A 333 0.07 -20.96 7.76
N ALA A 334 -0.04 -20.30 6.59
CA ALA A 334 -1.29 -20.07 5.87
C ALA A 334 -1.33 -20.90 4.59
N ALA A 335 -2.55 -21.24 4.14
CA ALA A 335 -2.77 -22.33 3.18
C ALA A 335 -3.20 -21.89 1.77
N LYS A 336 -3.13 -20.60 1.40
CA LYS A 336 -3.56 -20.16 0.05
C LYS A 336 -2.61 -20.62 -1.06
N GLY A 337 -1.33 -20.83 -0.75
CA GLY A 337 -0.34 -21.50 -1.61
C GLY A 337 -0.40 -23.02 -1.60
N GLY A 338 -1.44 -23.62 -1.00
CA GLY A 338 -1.63 -25.05 -0.84
C GLY A 338 -1.26 -25.58 0.54
N VAL A 339 -1.51 -26.88 0.73
CA VAL A 339 -1.33 -27.57 2.02
C VAL A 339 0.15 -27.61 2.43
N TRP A 340 0.41 -27.36 3.71
CA TRP A 340 1.72 -27.54 4.33
C TRP A 340 1.91 -28.96 4.85
N THR A 341 3.10 -29.52 4.62
CA THR A 341 3.48 -30.87 5.04
C THR A 341 4.74 -30.87 5.91
N ALA A 342 5.40 -29.72 6.04
CA ALA A 342 6.54 -29.48 6.91
C ALA A 342 6.41 -28.08 7.55
N LEU A 343 7.23 -27.81 8.57
CA LEU A 343 7.36 -26.46 9.14
C LEU A 343 8.12 -25.53 8.18
N PRO A 344 7.91 -24.20 8.27
CA PRO A 344 8.71 -23.23 7.55
C PRO A 344 10.21 -23.36 7.81
N ILE A 345 11.01 -23.16 6.76
CA ILE A 345 12.47 -23.32 6.83
C ILE A 345 13.15 -21.98 7.13
N VAL A 346 14.08 -21.99 8.09
CA VAL A 346 15.09 -20.95 8.27
C VAL A 346 16.45 -21.55 7.87
N LYS A 347 17.09 -21.01 6.83
CA LYS A 347 18.32 -21.56 6.24
C LYS A 347 19.56 -20.73 6.58
N ARG A 348 20.50 -21.34 7.32
CA ARG A 348 21.81 -20.78 7.70
C ARG A 348 22.84 -20.99 6.61
N ALA A 349 23.13 -19.92 5.87
CA ALA A 349 24.37 -19.79 5.12
C ALA A 349 25.40 -18.95 5.90
N GLY A 350 26.68 -19.11 5.56
CA GLY A 350 27.76 -18.24 6.04
C GLY A 350 27.87 -18.20 7.57
N SER A 351 27.97 -16.99 8.12
CA SER A 351 28.27 -16.72 9.54
C SER A 351 27.07 -16.30 10.39
N ALA A 352 25.84 -16.54 9.92
CA ALA A 352 24.64 -16.11 10.63
C ALA A 352 24.46 -16.84 11.97
N VAL A 353 24.16 -16.07 13.04
CA VAL A 353 23.92 -16.60 14.39
C VAL A 353 22.42 -16.68 14.66
N TYR A 354 21.93 -17.87 15.02
CA TYR A 354 20.50 -18.17 15.14
C TYR A 354 20.03 -18.36 16.57
N ASN A 355 18.76 -18.02 16.79
CA ASN A 355 18.01 -18.42 17.96
C ASN A 355 16.54 -18.63 17.57
N LEU A 356 16.16 -19.87 17.33
CA LEU A 356 14.85 -20.27 16.77
C LEU A 356 14.02 -20.99 17.86
N ASP A 357 12.70 -21.04 17.69
CA ASP A 357 11.83 -21.94 18.44
C ASP A 357 11.38 -23.13 17.58
N ASP A 358 10.47 -23.95 18.12
CA ASP A 358 9.95 -25.16 17.49
C ASP A 358 8.92 -24.92 16.38
N THR A 359 8.60 -23.65 16.06
CA THR A 359 7.67 -23.30 14.97
C THR A 359 8.31 -23.31 13.58
N VAL A 360 9.63 -23.50 13.50
CA VAL A 360 10.42 -23.53 12.26
C VAL A 360 11.42 -24.68 12.24
N THR A 361 11.85 -25.08 11.04
CA THR A 361 12.96 -26.03 10.85
C THR A 361 14.24 -25.29 10.45
N GLU A 362 15.33 -25.53 11.19
CA GLU A 362 16.67 -25.08 10.81
C GLU A 362 17.24 -25.95 9.69
N THR A 363 17.83 -25.31 8.67
CA THR A 363 18.67 -26.00 7.67
C THR A 363 20.00 -25.27 7.50
N ILE A 364 21.01 -25.98 7.01
CA ILE A 364 22.37 -25.46 6.73
C ILE A 364 22.58 -25.57 5.21
#